data_AF-A0AAN6EQT6-F1
#
_entry.id   AF-A0AAN6EQT6-F1
#
_cell.length_a   1.000
_cell.length_b   1.000
_cell.length_c   1.000
_cell.angle_alpha   90.00
_cell.angle_beta   90.00
_cell.angle_gamma   90.00
#
_symmetry.space_group_name_H-M   'P 1'
#
loop_
_entity.id
_entity.type
_entity.pdbx_description
1 polymer ?
#
loop_
_entity_poly.entity_id
_entity_poly.type
_entity_poly.pdbx_seq_one_letter_code
_entity_poly.pdbx_strand_id
1 'polypeptide(L)'
;MSTWVYPPIPPDELRKAEEESLKLELQWLLQSFQHSLQALKEGLEECDALLAPKEPGSTLVLSSLRSENVKGFVTRVGTSLVKGDIHLRLTTLPPNTPRGTTTSTPSTRHIFHSSSSSSDIPLPQLSTVKALINDSMDVIDVSRWTGQSTDSSFISGQLKLLHDNLREAKTCLKGSVTGTDVESIPGAQWWLHSPDENIFQPPLGEYLSLHFTIQDANLVLTVRTLAPASPGGTPSTPLESGFSLSGFNLRSKLLGLGPRPPHHDEMGEVFEWRGKQDVIVREKVRVETSDPSLLSVAAKLSALEHEVARCRLNLRVILTGSVEED
;
A
#
# COMPACT_ATOMS: atom_id res chain seq x y z
N MET A 1 -66.28 8.83 -10.83
CA MET A 1 -66.86 7.49 -10.57
C MET A 1 -65.85 6.49 -9.99
N SER A 2 -64.57 6.84 -9.80
CA SER A 2 -63.56 5.94 -9.19
C SER A 2 -63.63 5.85 -7.66
N THR A 3 -64.14 6.88 -6.98
CA THR A 3 -64.26 6.94 -5.51
C THR A 3 -65.34 6.04 -4.90
N TRP A 4 -66.23 5.45 -5.72
CA TRP A 4 -67.23 4.47 -5.27
C TRP A 4 -66.67 3.04 -5.22
N VAL A 5 -65.58 2.77 -5.93
CA VAL A 5 -64.97 1.43 -6.00
C VAL A 5 -63.95 1.22 -4.86
N TYR A 6 -63.35 2.29 -4.36
CA TYR A 6 -62.46 2.29 -3.20
C TYR A 6 -62.93 3.33 -2.18
N PRO A 7 -63.67 2.93 -1.13
CA PRO A 7 -64.05 3.85 -0.07
C PRO A 7 -62.80 4.41 0.63
N PRO A 8 -62.80 5.68 1.05
CA PRO A 8 -61.66 6.28 1.75
C PRO A 8 -61.40 5.54 3.06
N ILE A 9 -60.15 5.11 3.25
CA ILE A 9 -59.67 4.43 4.45
C ILE A 9 -59.51 5.48 5.56
N PRO A 10 -59.94 5.23 6.81
CA PRO A 10 -59.65 6.09 7.95
C PRO A 10 -58.15 6.37 8.09
N PRO A 11 -57.73 7.59 8.45
CA PRO A 11 -56.31 7.98 8.49
C PRO A 11 -55.48 7.10 9.46
N ASP A 12 -56.08 6.63 10.54
CA ASP A 12 -55.40 5.74 11.50
C ASP A 12 -55.19 4.33 10.95
N GLU A 13 -56.16 3.81 10.18
CA GLU A 13 -56.04 2.51 9.51
C GLU A 13 -55.03 2.58 8.36
N LEU A 14 -55.00 3.71 7.63
CA LEU A 14 -54.05 3.96 6.57
C LEU A 14 -52.62 3.99 7.11
N ARG A 15 -52.37 4.76 8.18
CA ARG A 15 -51.05 4.82 8.83
C ARG A 15 -50.58 3.45 9.35
N LYS A 16 -51.48 2.67 9.93
CA LYS A 16 -51.15 1.31 10.38
C LYS A 16 -50.80 0.39 9.21
N ALA A 17 -51.55 0.48 8.10
CA ALA A 17 -51.26 -0.29 6.90
C ALA A 17 -49.93 0.13 6.25
N GLU A 18 -49.59 1.42 6.27
CA GLU A 18 -48.30 1.94 5.81
C GLU A 18 -47.14 1.39 6.67
N GLU A 19 -47.26 1.44 8.00
CA GLU A 19 -46.26 0.88 8.93
C GLU A 19 -46.06 -0.63 8.72
N GLU A 20 -47.15 -1.38 8.52
CA GLU A 20 -47.09 -2.82 8.21
C GLU A 20 -46.45 -3.11 6.86
N SER A 21 -46.77 -2.33 5.82
CA SER A 21 -46.14 -2.43 4.49
C SER A 21 -44.64 -2.16 4.56
N LEU A 22 -44.24 -1.07 5.23
CA LEU A 22 -42.84 -0.68 5.37
C LEU A 22 -42.02 -1.76 6.07
N LYS A 23 -42.59 -2.39 7.11
CA LYS A 23 -41.94 -3.50 7.82
C LYS A 23 -41.72 -4.71 6.90
N LEU A 24 -42.71 -5.06 6.08
CA LEU A 24 -42.59 -6.17 5.13
C LEU A 24 -41.61 -5.87 4.00
N GLU A 25 -41.63 -4.66 3.45
CA GLU A 25 -40.68 -4.19 2.44
C GLU A 25 -39.25 -4.21 2.96
N LEU A 26 -39.04 -3.73 4.18
CA LEU A 26 -37.73 -3.80 4.84
C LEU A 26 -37.27 -5.25 5.00
N GLN A 27 -38.15 -6.15 5.45
CA GLN A 27 -37.82 -7.57 5.58
C GLN A 27 -37.44 -8.18 4.23
N TRP A 28 -38.19 -7.90 3.16
CA TRP A 28 -37.87 -8.36 1.81
C TRP A 28 -36.54 -7.82 1.30
N LEU A 29 -36.24 -6.55 1.58
CA LEU A 29 -34.95 -5.97 1.24
C LEU A 29 -33.81 -6.69 1.97
N LEU A 30 -33.93 -6.87 3.28
CA LEU A 30 -32.89 -7.55 4.08
C LEU A 30 -32.66 -8.99 3.62
N GLN A 31 -33.71 -9.68 3.17
CA GLN A 31 -33.58 -11.01 2.58
C GLN A 31 -32.88 -10.98 1.22
N SER A 32 -33.22 -10.02 0.35
CA SER A 32 -32.52 -9.81 -0.93
C SER A 32 -31.04 -9.50 -0.71
N PHE A 33 -30.73 -8.75 0.35
CA PHE A 33 -29.38 -8.37 0.74
C PHE A 33 -28.45 -9.56 0.98
N GLN A 34 -29.00 -10.69 1.43
CA GLN A 34 -28.22 -11.92 1.67
C GLN A 34 -27.57 -12.46 0.38
N HIS A 35 -28.21 -12.25 -0.78
CA HIS A 35 -27.63 -12.61 -2.08
C HIS A 35 -26.51 -11.65 -2.47
N SER A 36 -26.68 -10.34 -2.25
CA SER A 36 -25.63 -9.35 -2.47
C SER A 36 -24.40 -9.62 -1.60
N LEU A 37 -24.59 -10.00 -0.34
CA LEU A 37 -23.50 -10.38 0.57
C LEU A 37 -22.72 -11.60 0.07
N GLN A 38 -23.39 -12.60 -0.50
CA GLN A 38 -22.70 -13.75 -1.12
C GLN A 38 -21.83 -13.31 -2.30
N ALA A 39 -22.36 -12.49 -3.21
CA ALA A 39 -21.60 -11.97 -4.35
C ALA A 39 -20.40 -11.10 -3.91
N LEU A 40 -20.57 -10.29 -2.85
CA LEU A 40 -19.48 -9.52 -2.26
C LEU A 40 -18.39 -10.44 -1.69
N LYS A 41 -18.78 -11.53 -1.01
CA LYS A 41 -17.84 -12.51 -0.47
C LYS A 41 -17.03 -13.18 -1.58
N GLU A 42 -17.67 -13.60 -2.67
CA GLU A 42 -16.97 -14.18 -3.82
C GLU A 42 -15.93 -13.21 -4.39
N GLY A 43 -16.27 -11.92 -4.50
CA GLY A 43 -15.30 -10.91 -4.93
C GLY A 43 -14.11 -10.72 -3.97
N LEU A 44 -14.34 -10.85 -2.66
CA LEU A 44 -13.29 -10.83 -1.64
C LEU A 44 -12.40 -12.08 -1.69
N GLU A 45 -12.99 -13.26 -1.88
CA GLU A 45 -12.27 -14.53 -2.05
C GLU A 45 -11.37 -14.50 -3.29
N GLU A 46 -11.81 -13.86 -4.38
CA GLU A 46 -10.97 -13.62 -5.55
C GLU A 46 -9.79 -12.68 -5.23
N CYS A 47 -10.00 -11.65 -4.40
CA CYS A 47 -8.93 -10.77 -3.96
C CYS A 47 -7.91 -11.51 -3.07
N ASP A 48 -8.39 -12.32 -2.12
CA ASP A 48 -7.51 -13.16 -1.29
C ASP A 48 -6.73 -14.17 -2.15
N ALA A 49 -7.38 -14.78 -3.14
CA ALA A 49 -6.74 -15.72 -4.05
C ALA A 49 -5.59 -15.11 -4.87
N LEU A 50 -5.64 -13.80 -5.15
CA LEU A 50 -4.58 -13.02 -5.82
C LEU A 50 -3.44 -12.62 -4.86
N LEU A 51 -3.72 -12.51 -3.56
CA LEU A 51 -2.75 -12.23 -2.50
C LEU A 51 -2.24 -13.50 -1.79
N ALA A 52 -2.74 -14.67 -2.18
CA ALA A 52 -2.29 -15.95 -1.67
C ALA A 52 -0.82 -16.21 -2.07
N PRO A 53 -0.01 -16.82 -1.18
CA PRO A 53 1.39 -17.14 -1.47
C PRO A 53 1.50 -18.34 -2.43
N LYS A 54 1.19 -18.12 -3.72
CA LYS A 54 1.26 -19.12 -4.79
C LYS A 54 2.55 -18.95 -5.60
N GLU A 55 3.35 -20.01 -5.69
CA GLU A 55 4.53 -20.06 -6.55
C GLU A 55 4.14 -20.32 -8.01
N PRO A 56 4.82 -19.73 -9.01
CA PRO A 56 6.08 -18.98 -8.93
C PRO A 56 5.97 -17.47 -8.59
N GLY A 57 4.77 -16.97 -8.24
CA GLY A 57 4.54 -15.56 -7.92
C GLY A 57 4.65 -14.61 -9.11
N SER A 58 4.70 -13.30 -8.83
CA SER A 58 4.84 -12.22 -9.83
C SER A 58 6.28 -11.75 -9.91
N THR A 59 6.95 -11.98 -11.04
CA THR A 59 8.29 -11.41 -11.29
C THR A 59 8.18 -10.05 -11.96
N LEU A 60 8.66 -9.02 -11.26
CA LEU A 60 8.50 -7.62 -11.58
C LEU A 60 9.85 -7.00 -11.93
N VAL A 61 9.91 -6.31 -13.07
CA VAL A 61 11.14 -5.66 -13.54
C VAL A 61 11.35 -4.35 -12.79
N LEU A 62 12.56 -4.13 -12.28
CA LEU A 62 13.00 -2.88 -11.68
C LEU A 62 13.87 -2.14 -12.69
N SER A 63 13.40 -1.01 -13.22
CA SER A 63 14.18 -0.25 -14.20
C SER A 63 13.89 1.24 -14.12
N SER A 64 14.94 2.05 -13.97
CA SER A 64 14.86 3.49 -14.17
C SER A 64 14.99 3.83 -15.65
N LEU A 65 13.92 4.27 -16.31
CA LEU A 65 13.83 4.47 -17.76
C LEU A 65 14.90 5.42 -18.33
N ARG A 66 15.23 6.50 -17.62
CA ARG A 66 16.09 7.58 -18.16
C ARG A 66 17.52 7.56 -17.61
N SER A 67 17.70 7.23 -16.33
CA SER A 67 19.00 7.34 -15.65
C SER A 67 19.81 6.06 -15.66
N GLU A 68 19.18 4.90 -15.92
CA GLU A 68 19.80 3.58 -15.74
C GLU A 68 20.43 3.35 -14.35
N ASN A 69 20.05 4.14 -13.34
CA ASN A 69 20.56 4.08 -11.97
C ASN A 69 20.14 2.78 -11.27
N VAL A 70 19.00 2.21 -11.66
CA VAL A 70 18.48 0.94 -11.12
C VAL A 70 18.09 0.05 -12.29
N LYS A 71 18.59 -1.18 -12.28
CA LYS A 71 18.22 -2.27 -13.20
C LYS A 71 18.08 -3.56 -12.39
N GLY A 72 17.13 -4.42 -12.73
CA GLY A 72 16.95 -5.67 -12.01
C GLY A 72 15.56 -6.25 -12.08
N PHE A 73 15.29 -7.21 -11.20
CA PHE A 73 13.96 -7.74 -10.98
C PHE A 73 13.78 -8.17 -9.53
N VAL A 74 12.53 -8.29 -9.11
CA VAL A 74 12.10 -8.91 -7.85
C VAL A 74 10.92 -9.83 -8.10
N THR A 75 10.77 -10.88 -7.30
CA THR A 75 9.64 -11.80 -7.38
C THR A 75 8.83 -11.69 -6.10
N ARG A 76 7.57 -11.26 -6.23
CA ARG A 76 6.60 -11.21 -5.13
C ARG A 76 5.82 -12.52 -5.07
N VAL A 77 5.70 -13.09 -3.89
CA VAL A 77 4.80 -14.22 -3.58
C VAL A 77 3.93 -13.80 -2.41
N GLY A 78 2.62 -13.70 -2.65
CA GLY A 78 1.67 -13.19 -1.65
C GLY A 78 2.05 -11.79 -1.15
N THR A 79 2.32 -11.67 0.15
CA THR A 79 2.60 -10.39 0.82
C THR A 79 4.10 -10.11 1.01
N SER A 80 4.99 -10.87 0.36
CA SER A 80 6.44 -10.75 0.54
C SER A 80 7.22 -10.88 -0.77
N LEU A 81 8.45 -10.36 -0.80
CA LEU A 81 9.41 -10.56 -1.88
C LEU A 81 10.33 -11.72 -1.52
N VAL A 82 10.37 -12.74 -2.38
CA VAL A 82 11.11 -14.00 -2.14
C VAL A 82 12.43 -14.07 -2.90
N LYS A 83 12.60 -13.25 -3.94
CA LYS A 83 13.80 -13.24 -4.76
C LYS A 83 14.00 -11.88 -5.40
N GLY A 84 15.24 -11.49 -5.63
CA GLY A 84 15.55 -10.36 -6.47
C GLY A 84 17.02 -10.26 -6.84
N ASP A 85 17.27 -9.51 -7.90
CA ASP A 85 18.59 -9.19 -8.42
C ASP A 85 18.59 -7.74 -8.83
N ILE A 86 19.32 -6.91 -8.09
CA ILE A 86 19.28 -5.44 -8.18
C ILE A 86 20.67 -4.92 -8.49
N HIS A 87 20.78 -4.19 -9.58
CA HIS A 87 21.97 -3.50 -10.03
C HIS A 87 21.79 -1.99 -9.87
N LEU A 88 22.70 -1.38 -9.13
CA LEU A 88 22.70 0.03 -8.78
C LEU A 88 23.87 0.75 -9.45
N ARG A 89 23.60 1.92 -10.02
CA ARG A 89 24.58 2.84 -10.58
C ARG A 89 24.32 4.22 -9.99
N LEU A 90 24.82 4.45 -8.79
CA LEU A 90 24.62 5.68 -8.05
C LEU A 90 25.94 6.43 -7.92
N THR A 91 25.91 7.75 -8.02
CA THR A 91 27.11 8.59 -7.97
C THR A 91 27.84 8.50 -6.63
N THR A 92 27.08 8.24 -5.57
CA THR A 92 27.54 8.20 -4.17
C THR A 92 27.81 6.79 -3.66
N LEU A 93 27.57 5.74 -4.48
CA LEU A 93 27.80 4.35 -4.13
C LEU A 93 28.99 3.78 -4.93
N PRO A 94 30.08 3.34 -4.27
CA PRO A 94 31.19 2.72 -4.98
C PRO A 94 30.77 1.36 -5.58
N PRO A 95 31.23 1.02 -6.80
CA PRO A 95 30.88 -0.24 -7.45
C PRO A 95 31.53 -1.43 -6.75
N ASN A 96 30.78 -2.52 -6.58
CA ASN A 96 31.29 -3.78 -6.03
C ASN A 96 31.57 -4.85 -7.10
N THR A 97 31.22 -4.59 -8.36
CA THR A 97 31.46 -5.52 -9.47
C THR A 97 32.75 -5.17 -10.21
N PRO A 98 33.64 -6.15 -10.50
CA PRO A 98 34.83 -5.92 -11.30
C PRO A 98 34.48 -5.49 -12.73
N ARG A 99 35.26 -4.57 -13.29
CA ARG A 99 35.16 -4.16 -14.69
C ARG A 99 35.67 -5.31 -15.57
N GLY A 100 34.80 -6.24 -15.98
CA GLY A 100 35.22 -7.36 -16.84
C GLY A 100 34.18 -8.36 -17.33
N THR A 101 32.98 -8.45 -16.74
CA THR A 101 32.11 -9.62 -16.94
C THR A 101 30.78 -9.39 -17.67
N THR A 102 30.54 -8.25 -18.34
CA THR A 102 29.53 -8.01 -19.42
C THR A 102 28.99 -6.57 -19.45
N THR A 103 29.25 -5.75 -18.44
CA THR A 103 28.77 -4.35 -18.40
C THR A 103 29.91 -3.38 -18.71
N SER A 104 29.73 -2.51 -19.70
CA SER A 104 30.67 -1.44 -20.05
C SER A 104 30.88 -0.40 -18.93
N THR A 105 30.03 -0.43 -17.90
CA THR A 105 29.99 0.51 -16.79
C THR A 105 29.96 -0.22 -15.45
N PRO A 106 30.74 0.24 -14.45
CA PRO A 106 30.79 -0.39 -13.13
C PRO A 106 29.49 -0.15 -12.36
N SER A 107 29.02 -1.15 -11.61
CA SER A 107 27.80 -1.08 -10.81
C SER A 107 27.93 -1.84 -9.49
N THR A 108 26.98 -1.61 -8.59
CA THR A 108 26.84 -2.38 -7.36
C THR A 108 25.69 -3.36 -7.54
N ARG A 109 25.95 -4.66 -7.41
CA ARG A 109 24.93 -5.70 -7.53
C ARG A 109 24.60 -6.27 -6.15
N HIS A 110 23.32 -6.45 -5.87
CA HIS A 110 22.79 -7.12 -4.70
C HIS A 110 21.73 -8.14 -5.11
N ILE A 111 21.89 -9.37 -4.66
CA ILE A 111 20.93 -10.46 -4.89
C ILE A 111 20.32 -10.83 -3.55
N PHE A 112 19.05 -11.19 -3.52
CA PHE A 112 18.49 -11.92 -2.39
C PHE A 112 17.65 -13.08 -2.92
N HIS A 113 17.63 -14.18 -2.19
CA HIS A 113 16.79 -15.31 -2.49
C HIS A 113 16.41 -16.00 -1.19
N SER A 114 15.11 -16.12 -0.96
CA SER A 114 14.55 -16.88 0.14
C SER A 114 15.06 -18.31 0.12
N SER A 115 15.52 -18.76 1.27
CA SER A 115 16.05 -20.10 1.48
C SER A 115 15.73 -20.51 2.92
N SER A 116 15.94 -21.77 3.28
CA SER A 116 15.79 -22.21 4.68
C SER A 116 16.63 -21.41 5.68
N SER A 117 17.64 -20.67 5.21
CA SER A 117 18.54 -19.84 6.01
C SER A 117 18.32 -18.32 5.92
N SER A 118 17.47 -17.83 5.01
CA SER A 118 17.26 -16.40 4.78
C SER A 118 15.78 -16.05 4.64
N SER A 119 15.32 -15.08 5.41
CA SER A 119 13.93 -14.63 5.43
C SER A 119 13.53 -13.86 4.18
N ASP A 120 12.24 -13.93 3.84
CA ASP A 120 11.62 -13.05 2.84
C ASP A 120 11.66 -11.59 3.26
N ILE A 121 11.51 -10.69 2.28
CA ILE A 121 11.30 -9.26 2.55
C ILE A 121 9.79 -9.02 2.65
N PRO A 122 9.23 -8.71 3.83
CA PRO A 122 7.80 -8.49 3.99
C PRO A 122 7.35 -7.18 3.36
N LEU A 123 6.10 -7.14 2.88
CA LEU A 123 5.41 -5.92 2.46
C LEU A 123 4.25 -5.66 3.45
N PRO A 124 4.46 -4.85 4.50
CA PRO A 124 3.47 -4.66 5.57
C PRO A 124 2.10 -4.15 5.08
N GLN A 125 2.09 -3.28 4.07
CA GLN A 125 0.86 -2.79 3.43
C GLN A 125 0.01 -3.96 2.91
N LEU A 126 0.62 -4.94 2.22
CA LEU A 126 -0.12 -6.07 1.67
C LEU A 126 -0.60 -7.04 2.76
N SER A 127 0.16 -7.16 3.85
CA SER A 127 -0.28 -7.95 5.01
C SER A 127 -1.51 -7.33 5.67
N THR A 128 -1.54 -6.00 5.77
CA THR A 128 -2.70 -5.24 6.29
C THR A 128 -3.90 -5.37 5.36
N VAL A 129 -3.71 -5.20 4.04
CA VAL A 129 -4.77 -5.41 3.04
C VAL A 129 -5.37 -6.82 3.14
N LYS A 130 -4.52 -7.84 3.28
CA LYS A 130 -4.98 -9.22 3.44
C LYS A 130 -5.79 -9.41 4.73
N ALA A 131 -5.35 -8.83 5.84
CA ALA A 131 -6.11 -8.86 7.10
C ALA A 131 -7.49 -8.21 6.93
N LEU A 132 -7.56 -7.01 6.35
CA LEU A 132 -8.82 -6.30 6.11
C LEU A 132 -9.78 -7.04 5.17
N ILE A 133 -9.25 -7.77 4.17
CA ILE A 133 -10.06 -8.66 3.31
C ILE A 133 -10.65 -9.80 4.13
N ASN A 134 -9.86 -10.44 5.00
CA ASN A 134 -10.35 -11.50 5.87
C ASN A 134 -11.40 -10.98 6.86
N ASP A 135 -11.14 -9.84 7.52
CA ASP A 135 -12.09 -9.20 8.42
C ASP A 135 -13.40 -8.86 7.69
N SER A 136 -13.32 -8.44 6.43
CA SER A 136 -14.50 -8.19 5.58
C SER A 136 -15.30 -9.47 5.28
N MET A 137 -14.63 -10.60 5.05
CA MET A 137 -15.29 -11.89 4.88
C MET A 137 -15.97 -12.35 6.18
N ASP A 138 -15.32 -12.15 7.32
CA ASP A 138 -15.88 -12.45 8.64
C ASP A 138 -17.14 -11.61 8.93
N VAL A 139 -17.11 -10.32 8.61
CA VAL A 139 -18.28 -9.43 8.71
C VAL A 139 -19.45 -9.96 7.89
N ILE A 140 -19.17 -10.44 6.66
CA ILE A 140 -20.21 -11.03 5.80
C ILE A 140 -20.75 -12.33 6.42
N ASP A 141 -19.88 -13.21 6.90
CA ASP A 141 -20.31 -14.49 7.48
C ASP A 141 -21.13 -14.29 8.76
N VAL A 142 -20.74 -13.33 9.60
CA VAL A 142 -21.52 -12.92 10.78
C VAL A 142 -22.88 -12.35 10.36
N SER A 143 -22.92 -11.53 9.31
CA SER A 143 -24.17 -10.94 8.79
C SER A 143 -25.15 -11.98 8.24
N ARG A 144 -24.64 -13.10 7.74
CA ARG A 144 -25.43 -14.14 7.09
C ARG A 144 -25.85 -15.28 8.00
N TRP A 145 -24.96 -15.74 8.89
CA TRP A 145 -25.13 -17.03 9.57
C TRP A 145 -25.31 -16.92 11.09
N THR A 146 -24.56 -16.03 11.76
CA THR A 146 -24.50 -16.02 13.23
C THR A 146 -25.13 -14.79 13.88
N GLY A 147 -25.43 -13.75 13.09
CA GLY A 147 -26.00 -12.49 13.55
C GLY A 147 -27.52 -12.37 13.38
N GLN A 148 -28.02 -11.14 13.55
CA GLN A 148 -29.44 -10.80 13.39
C GLN A 148 -29.71 -10.33 11.94
N SER A 149 -29.75 -11.26 11.00
CA SER A 149 -29.86 -10.97 9.55
C SER A 149 -31.13 -10.20 9.14
N THR A 150 -32.16 -10.20 9.99
CA THR A 150 -33.42 -9.47 9.79
C THR A 150 -33.53 -8.16 10.57
N ASP A 151 -32.52 -7.81 11.36
CA ASP A 151 -32.47 -6.52 12.07
C ASP A 151 -31.73 -5.48 11.21
N SER A 152 -32.43 -4.40 10.86
CA SER A 152 -31.88 -3.33 10.03
C SER A 152 -30.78 -2.54 10.73
N SER A 153 -30.85 -2.40 12.06
CA SER A 153 -29.83 -1.67 12.82
C SER A 153 -28.50 -2.43 12.83
N PHE A 154 -28.58 -3.75 13.07
CA PHE A 154 -27.45 -4.66 12.96
C PHE A 154 -26.84 -4.65 11.55
N ILE A 155 -27.65 -4.87 10.50
CA ILE A 155 -27.15 -4.91 9.11
C ILE A 155 -26.54 -3.55 8.70
N SER A 156 -27.13 -2.43 9.10
CA SER A 156 -26.55 -1.10 8.85
C SER A 156 -25.16 -0.96 9.49
N GLY A 157 -24.99 -1.44 10.72
CA GLY A 157 -23.70 -1.48 11.41
C GLY A 157 -22.68 -2.37 10.70
N GLN A 158 -23.08 -3.57 10.26
CA GLN A 158 -22.20 -4.48 9.52
C GLN A 158 -21.76 -3.88 8.18
N LEU A 159 -22.67 -3.21 7.45
CA LEU A 159 -22.32 -2.55 6.19
C LEU A 159 -21.38 -1.37 6.36
N LYS A 160 -21.53 -0.63 7.47
CA LYS A 160 -20.58 0.43 7.81
C LYS A 160 -19.19 -0.16 8.07
N LEU A 161 -19.09 -1.20 8.88
CA LEU A 161 -17.82 -1.86 9.17
C LEU A 161 -17.17 -2.44 7.90
N LEU A 162 -17.95 -3.12 7.06
CA LEU A 162 -17.49 -3.65 5.78
C LEU A 162 -16.95 -2.55 4.86
N HIS A 163 -17.69 -1.44 4.76
CA HIS A 163 -17.25 -0.29 3.96
C HIS A 163 -15.95 0.31 4.48
N ASP A 164 -15.81 0.46 5.80
CA ASP A 164 -14.63 1.05 6.41
C ASP A 164 -13.39 0.16 6.19
N ASN A 165 -13.52 -1.18 6.35
CA ASN A 165 -12.45 -2.14 6.04
C ASN A 165 -12.02 -2.06 4.55
N LEU A 166 -12.98 -2.05 3.62
CA LEU A 166 -12.71 -1.96 2.18
C LEU A 166 -12.03 -0.64 1.81
N ARG A 167 -12.49 0.46 2.41
CA ARG A 167 -11.90 1.79 2.22
C ARG A 167 -10.47 1.82 2.73
N GLU A 168 -10.21 1.26 3.91
CA GLU A 168 -8.87 1.19 4.50
C GLU A 168 -7.92 0.33 3.65
N ALA A 169 -8.39 -0.83 3.17
CA ALA A 169 -7.64 -1.70 2.27
C ALA A 169 -7.26 -0.96 0.97
N LYS A 170 -8.21 -0.20 0.39
CA LYS A 170 -7.97 0.65 -0.78
C LYS A 170 -6.92 1.74 -0.48
N THR A 171 -6.98 2.39 0.68
CA THR A 171 -5.99 3.40 1.07
C THR A 171 -4.59 2.80 1.25
N CYS A 172 -4.49 1.59 1.81
CA CYS A 172 -3.23 0.87 1.94
C CYS A 172 -2.58 0.57 0.58
N LEU A 173 -3.36 0.17 -0.43
CA LEU A 173 -2.87 -0.06 -1.81
C LEU A 173 -2.54 1.23 -2.56
N LYS A 174 -3.24 2.32 -2.25
CA LYS A 174 -2.94 3.64 -2.80
C LYS A 174 -1.60 4.16 -2.28
N GLY A 175 -1.25 3.85 -1.04
CA GLY A 175 0.01 4.26 -0.41
C GLY A 175 0.02 5.76 -0.09
N SER A 176 1.22 6.33 0.03
CA SER A 176 1.40 7.72 0.45
C SER A 176 0.98 8.68 -0.66
N VAL A 177 -0.10 9.42 -0.42
CA VAL A 177 -0.52 10.53 -1.28
C VAL A 177 0.08 11.81 -0.71
N THR A 178 0.27 12.83 -1.55
CA THR A 178 0.70 14.16 -1.09
C THR A 178 -0.24 14.67 0.01
N GLY A 179 0.27 14.85 1.23
CA GLY A 179 -0.49 15.31 2.39
C GLY A 179 -1.02 14.22 3.33
N THR A 180 -0.78 12.94 3.04
CA THR A 180 -1.05 11.85 4.00
C THR A 180 0.05 11.79 5.06
N ASP A 181 -0.31 11.59 6.31
CA ASP A 181 0.66 11.33 7.37
C ASP A 181 1.40 10.01 7.09
N VAL A 182 2.73 10.08 6.97
CA VAL A 182 3.60 8.93 6.66
C VAL A 182 3.44 7.85 7.74
N GLU A 183 3.09 8.22 8.96
CA GLU A 183 2.86 7.28 10.07
C GLU A 183 1.63 6.39 9.88
N SER A 184 0.66 6.82 9.08
CA SER A 184 -0.59 6.07 8.87
C SER A 184 -0.43 4.86 7.94
N ILE A 185 0.67 4.78 7.18
CA ILE A 185 0.87 3.74 6.17
C ILE A 185 1.82 2.67 6.71
N PRO A 186 1.38 1.41 6.85
CA PRO A 186 2.21 0.33 7.36
C PRO A 186 3.51 0.19 6.58
N GLY A 187 4.66 0.29 7.25
CA GLY A 187 5.96 0.11 6.61
C GLY A 187 6.51 1.34 5.87
N ALA A 188 5.86 2.50 5.92
CA ALA A 188 6.29 3.69 5.18
C ALA A 188 7.57 4.34 5.74
N GLN A 189 7.86 4.18 7.04
CA GLN A 189 9.06 4.67 7.69
C GLN A 189 10.30 3.88 7.25
N TRP A 190 10.94 4.35 6.18
CA TRP A 190 12.06 3.64 5.53
C TRP A 190 13.24 3.39 6.48
N TRP A 191 13.47 4.27 7.45
CA TRP A 191 14.56 4.15 8.43
C TRP A 191 14.37 2.99 9.43
N LEU A 192 13.14 2.47 9.56
CA LEU A 192 12.81 1.29 10.36
C LEU A 192 12.55 0.04 9.50
N HIS A 193 11.98 0.24 8.31
CA HIS A 193 11.44 -0.86 7.48
C HIS A 193 12.30 -1.22 6.25
N SER A 194 13.48 -0.64 6.11
CA SER A 194 14.46 -1.16 5.16
C SER A 194 14.91 -2.57 5.54
N PRO A 195 15.04 -3.52 4.59
CA PRO A 195 15.39 -4.89 4.90
C PRO A 195 16.79 -4.99 5.53
N ASP A 196 17.01 -6.07 6.28
CA ASP A 196 18.29 -6.35 6.92
C ASP A 196 19.42 -6.49 5.90
N GLU A 197 20.63 -6.07 6.29
CA GLU A 197 21.81 -6.10 5.42
C GLU A 197 22.17 -7.53 4.99
N ASN A 198 21.92 -8.53 5.84
CA ASN A 198 22.33 -9.92 5.63
C ASN A 198 21.36 -10.71 4.74
N ILE A 199 20.20 -10.13 4.40
CA ILE A 199 19.27 -10.73 3.42
C ILE A 199 19.89 -10.73 2.01
N PHE A 200 20.82 -9.81 1.76
CA PHE A 200 21.44 -9.64 0.44
C PHE A 200 22.81 -10.29 0.35
N GLN A 201 23.17 -10.69 -0.87
CA GLN A 201 24.47 -11.23 -1.25
C GLN A 201 25.01 -10.43 -2.43
N PRO A 202 26.12 -9.68 -2.25
CA PRO A 202 26.77 -9.39 -0.96
C PRO A 202 25.85 -8.57 -0.02
N PRO A 203 26.12 -8.59 1.31
CA PRO A 203 25.36 -7.80 2.27
C PRO A 203 25.29 -6.32 1.88
N LEU A 204 24.20 -5.65 2.27
CA LEU A 204 24.07 -4.21 2.02
C LEU A 204 25.17 -3.46 2.77
N GLY A 205 25.64 -2.36 2.18
CA GLY A 205 26.53 -1.45 2.89
C GLY A 205 25.78 -0.71 4.00
N GLU A 206 26.49 -0.33 5.07
CA GLU A 206 25.94 0.35 6.24
C GLU A 206 25.09 1.59 5.89
N TYR A 207 25.49 2.32 4.85
CA TYR A 207 24.84 3.56 4.40
C TYR A 207 24.02 3.38 3.11
N LEU A 208 23.44 2.20 2.91
CA LEU A 208 22.54 1.91 1.79
C LEU A 208 21.18 1.43 2.30
N SER A 209 20.13 2.17 1.94
CA SER A 209 18.74 1.80 2.20
C SER A 209 18.08 1.37 0.89
N LEU A 210 17.60 0.13 0.87
CA LEU A 210 16.59 -0.33 -0.08
C LEU A 210 15.26 -0.34 0.66
N HIS A 211 14.22 0.29 0.12
CA HIS A 211 12.90 0.34 0.76
C HIS A 211 11.82 0.04 -0.24
N PHE A 212 10.98 -0.95 0.09
CA PHE A 212 9.91 -1.43 -0.78
C PHE A 212 8.56 -1.05 -0.19
N THR A 213 7.72 -0.41 -0.99
CA THR A 213 6.35 0.00 -0.62
C THR A 213 5.39 -0.25 -1.77
N ILE A 214 4.11 -0.11 -1.50
CA ILE A 214 3.04 -0.15 -2.51
C ILE A 214 2.49 1.26 -2.69
N GLN A 215 2.37 1.71 -3.94
CA GLN A 215 1.75 2.99 -4.29
C GLN A 215 0.95 2.84 -5.58
N ASP A 216 -0.32 3.26 -5.54
CA ASP A 216 -1.28 3.09 -6.64
C ASP A 216 -1.28 1.65 -7.20
N ALA A 217 -1.24 0.66 -6.30
CA ALA A 217 -1.14 -0.77 -6.62
C ALA A 217 0.10 -1.19 -7.45
N ASN A 218 1.15 -0.35 -7.47
CA ASN A 218 2.47 -0.68 -8.01
C ASN A 218 3.45 -0.96 -6.88
N LEU A 219 4.42 -1.85 -7.12
CA LEU A 219 5.56 -2.01 -6.24
C LEU A 219 6.54 -0.87 -6.48
N VAL A 220 6.95 -0.20 -5.41
CA VAL A 220 7.89 0.92 -5.45
C VAL A 220 9.15 0.52 -4.72
N LEU A 221 10.29 0.67 -5.38
CA LEU A 221 11.61 0.60 -4.75
C LEU A 221 12.16 2.03 -4.64
N THR A 222 12.41 2.46 -3.42
CA THR A 222 13.18 3.68 -3.14
C THR A 222 14.56 3.30 -2.61
N VAL A 223 15.59 3.70 -3.36
CA VAL A 223 16.99 3.51 -3.04
C VAL A 223 17.55 4.81 -2.47
N ARG A 224 18.20 4.73 -1.31
CA ARG A 224 18.84 5.87 -0.65
C ARG A 224 20.28 5.54 -0.31
N THR A 225 21.21 6.43 -0.65
CA THR A 225 22.55 6.43 -0.06
C THR A 225 22.59 7.43 1.09
N LEU A 226 23.26 7.06 2.16
CA LEU A 226 23.25 7.78 3.42
C LEU A 226 24.65 8.34 3.74
N ALA A 227 24.71 9.30 4.64
CA ALA A 227 25.93 9.67 5.34
C ALA A 227 25.63 10.02 6.79
N PRO A 228 26.58 9.82 7.71
CA PRO A 228 26.47 10.30 9.08
C PRO A 228 26.14 11.80 9.12
N ALA A 229 25.18 12.17 9.97
CA ALA A 229 24.99 13.55 10.36
C ALA A 229 26.21 14.00 11.17
N SER A 230 26.78 15.17 10.84
CA SER A 230 27.95 15.68 11.56
C SER A 230 27.57 16.06 12.99
N PRO A 231 28.30 15.64 14.03
CA PRO A 231 27.98 16.02 15.40
C PRO A 231 28.21 17.52 15.59
N GLY A 232 27.12 18.31 15.61
CA GLY A 232 27.14 19.73 15.94
C GLY A 232 26.63 20.72 14.88
N GLY A 233 25.98 20.27 13.80
CA GLY A 233 25.43 21.16 12.77
C GLY A 233 23.97 21.52 12.99
N THR A 234 23.68 22.79 13.29
CA THR A 234 22.36 23.40 13.05
C THR A 234 21.89 23.12 11.62
N PRO A 235 20.57 23.01 11.33
CA PRO A 235 20.05 22.83 9.98
C PRO A 235 20.22 24.14 9.19
N SER A 236 21.43 24.42 8.73
CA SER A 236 21.73 25.50 7.83
C SER A 236 21.79 24.95 6.41
N THR A 237 20.92 25.50 5.57
CA THR A 237 21.06 25.81 4.14
C THR A 237 22.31 25.23 3.46
N PRO A 238 22.20 24.60 2.28
CA PRO A 238 23.31 23.86 1.65
C PRO A 238 24.42 24.81 1.18
N LEU A 239 25.30 25.19 2.11
CA LEU A 239 26.56 25.85 1.85
C LEU A 239 27.63 25.16 2.71
N GLU A 240 28.43 24.37 2.02
CA GLU A 240 29.85 24.11 2.32
C GLU A 240 30.26 23.96 3.78
N SER A 241 30.42 22.74 4.26
CA SER A 241 31.58 22.37 5.08
C SER A 241 31.63 20.89 5.40
N GLY A 242 32.73 20.26 5.01
CA GLY A 242 33.04 18.86 5.29
C GLY A 242 34.40 18.51 4.71
N PHE A 243 35.45 19.12 5.25
CA PHE A 243 36.84 18.78 4.96
C PHE A 243 37.11 17.36 5.47
N SER A 244 37.15 16.38 4.55
CA SER A 244 37.60 15.02 4.85
C SER A 244 39.09 14.91 4.50
N LEU A 245 39.92 14.69 5.51
CA LEU A 245 41.38 14.50 5.43
C LEU A 245 41.75 13.09 4.94
N SER A 246 41.14 12.62 3.85
CA SER A 246 41.55 11.39 3.16
C SER A 246 41.95 11.67 1.71
N GLY A 247 43.19 12.13 1.57
CA GLY A 247 44.21 11.69 0.61
C GLY A 247 43.99 11.68 -0.91
N PHE A 248 42.80 11.46 -1.49
CA PHE A 248 42.72 11.20 -2.94
C PHE A 248 41.52 11.78 -3.72
N ASN A 249 40.59 12.50 -3.08
CA ASN A 249 39.41 13.07 -3.77
C ASN A 249 39.37 14.61 -3.85
N LEU A 250 40.52 15.29 -3.69
CA LEU A 250 40.56 16.76 -3.66
C LEU A 250 40.51 17.41 -5.06
N ARG A 251 40.77 16.66 -6.14
CA ARG A 251 40.85 17.23 -7.50
C ARG A 251 39.52 17.29 -8.25
N SER A 252 38.52 16.51 -7.88
CA SER A 252 37.22 16.48 -8.58
C SER A 252 36.21 17.53 -8.08
N LYS A 253 36.39 18.04 -6.85
CA LYS A 253 35.47 19.03 -6.24
C LYS A 253 35.89 20.48 -6.44
N LEU A 254 37.18 20.76 -6.66
CA LEU A 254 37.73 22.12 -6.81
C LEU A 254 37.47 22.75 -8.20
N LEU A 255 36.85 22.00 -9.12
CA LEU A 255 36.59 22.44 -10.50
C LEU A 255 35.10 22.42 -10.89
N GLY A 256 34.18 22.10 -9.98
CA GLY A 256 32.73 22.07 -10.29
C GLY A 256 32.32 21.05 -11.38
N LEU A 257 33.19 20.12 -11.75
CA LEU A 257 33.04 19.19 -12.88
C LEU A 257 32.60 17.77 -12.47
N GLY A 258 32.24 17.54 -11.21
CA GLY A 258 31.69 16.26 -10.75
C GLY A 258 30.16 16.23 -10.87
N PRO A 259 29.54 15.12 -11.31
CA PRO A 259 28.08 14.99 -11.34
C PRO A 259 27.53 15.16 -9.91
N ARG A 260 26.74 16.23 -9.70
CA ARG A 260 26.05 16.47 -8.45
C ARG A 260 24.87 15.50 -8.36
N PRO A 261 24.63 14.85 -7.21
CA PRO A 261 23.44 14.03 -7.04
C PRO A 261 22.20 14.89 -7.28
N PRO A 262 21.14 14.34 -7.91
CA PRO A 262 19.93 15.07 -8.20
C PRO A 262 19.27 15.57 -6.91
N HIS A 263 18.72 16.79 -6.96
CA HIS A 263 17.97 17.37 -5.85
C HIS A 263 16.75 16.50 -5.54
N HIS A 264 16.56 16.13 -4.27
CA HIS A 264 15.40 15.39 -3.79
C HIS A 264 14.72 16.10 -2.62
N ASP A 265 13.51 15.67 -2.30
CA ASP A 265 12.62 16.18 -1.25
C ASP A 265 13.20 16.05 0.16
N GLU A 266 13.85 14.92 0.48
CA GLU A 266 14.42 14.64 1.82
C GLU A 266 15.77 15.37 2.10
N MET A 267 16.11 16.41 1.34
CA MET A 267 17.39 17.12 1.51
C MET A 267 17.40 17.99 2.76
N GLY A 268 18.34 17.73 3.66
CA GLY A 268 18.50 18.49 4.91
C GLY A 268 17.73 17.90 6.09
N GLU A 269 16.97 16.83 5.88
CA GLU A 269 16.34 16.06 6.93
C GLU A 269 17.34 15.08 7.56
N VAL A 270 17.21 14.87 8.87
CA VAL A 270 18.02 13.93 9.64
C VAL A 270 17.13 12.79 10.10
N PHE A 271 17.59 11.56 9.92
CA PHE A 271 16.87 10.35 10.27
C PHE A 271 17.70 9.48 11.20
N GLU A 272 17.06 8.85 12.18
CA GLU A 272 17.71 7.85 13.02
C GLU A 272 17.78 6.53 12.27
N TRP A 273 18.97 6.16 11.78
CA TRP A 273 19.17 4.97 10.97
C TRP A 273 19.37 3.74 11.85
N ARG A 274 18.45 2.77 11.73
CA ARG A 274 18.47 1.47 12.43
C ARG A 274 18.67 1.59 13.94
N GLY A 275 18.22 2.68 14.57
CA GLY A 275 18.34 2.93 16.00
C GLY A 275 19.79 3.09 16.50
N LYS A 276 20.73 3.43 15.60
CA LYS A 276 22.17 3.51 15.92
C LYS A 276 22.75 4.89 15.72
N GLN A 277 22.45 5.54 14.59
CA GLN A 277 23.12 6.76 14.19
C GLN A 277 22.21 7.68 13.38
N ASP A 278 22.34 8.98 13.61
CA ASP A 278 21.73 10.01 12.79
C ASP A 278 22.39 10.10 11.42
N VAL A 279 21.58 10.04 10.37
CA VAL A 279 22.03 10.10 8.97
C VAL A 279 21.27 11.14 8.18
N ILE A 280 21.92 11.62 7.12
CA ILE A 280 21.30 12.42 6.06
C ILE A 280 21.27 11.61 4.76
N VAL A 281 20.25 11.81 3.95
CA VAL A 281 20.14 11.20 2.61
C VAL A 281 21.00 12.00 1.63
N ARG A 282 21.86 11.33 0.86
CA ARG A 282 22.77 11.96 -0.12
C ARG A 282 22.27 11.86 -1.55
N GLU A 283 21.66 10.73 -1.88
CA GLU A 283 21.13 10.43 -3.20
C GLU A 283 19.89 9.55 -3.01
N LYS A 284 18.79 9.91 -3.66
CA LYS A 284 17.52 9.18 -3.65
C LYS A 284 17.13 8.83 -5.08
N VAL A 285 16.85 7.57 -5.33
CA VAL A 285 16.33 7.08 -6.62
C VAL A 285 15.10 6.25 -6.35
N ARG A 286 14.00 6.58 -7.03
CA ARG A 286 12.73 5.88 -6.90
C ARG A 286 12.35 5.25 -8.24
N VAL A 287 11.98 3.97 -8.20
CA VAL A 287 11.47 3.24 -9.36
C VAL A 287 10.15 2.56 -8.99
N GLU A 288 9.24 2.52 -9.95
CA GLU A 288 7.93 1.89 -9.81
C GLU A 288 7.82 0.76 -10.82
N THR A 289 7.13 -0.31 -10.44
CA THR A 289 6.86 -1.44 -11.32
C THR A 289 5.44 -1.93 -11.09
N SER A 290 4.72 -2.13 -12.19
CA SER A 290 3.32 -2.55 -12.14
C SER A 290 3.19 -4.04 -11.84
N ASP A 291 2.32 -4.34 -10.88
CA ASP A 291 1.96 -5.71 -10.53
C ASP A 291 0.51 -5.98 -10.97
N PRO A 292 0.31 -6.82 -12.00
CA PRO A 292 -1.04 -7.12 -12.52
C PRO A 292 -2.00 -7.68 -11.48
N SER A 293 -1.51 -8.46 -10.52
CA SER A 293 -2.35 -9.01 -9.44
C SER A 293 -2.80 -7.89 -8.50
N LEU A 294 -1.91 -6.98 -8.12
CA LEU A 294 -2.27 -5.85 -7.25
C LEU A 294 -3.21 -4.87 -7.96
N LEU A 295 -3.00 -4.60 -9.25
CA LEU A 295 -3.92 -3.80 -10.06
C LEU A 295 -5.32 -4.43 -10.09
N SER A 296 -5.41 -5.75 -10.24
CA SER A 296 -6.68 -6.48 -10.21
C SER A 296 -7.35 -6.40 -8.84
N VAL A 297 -6.59 -6.58 -7.75
CA VAL A 297 -7.10 -6.43 -6.38
C VAL A 297 -7.62 -5.01 -6.15
N ALA A 298 -6.86 -3.97 -6.53
CA ALA A 298 -7.26 -2.58 -6.34
C ALA A 298 -8.56 -2.23 -7.09
N ALA A 299 -8.69 -2.72 -8.33
CA ALA A 299 -9.91 -2.54 -9.13
C ALA A 299 -11.12 -3.26 -8.49
N LYS A 300 -10.94 -4.51 -8.04
CA LYS A 300 -12.00 -5.27 -7.37
C LYS A 300 -12.41 -4.64 -6.05
N LEU A 301 -11.47 -4.27 -5.18
CA LEU A 301 -11.77 -3.58 -3.92
C LEU A 301 -12.50 -2.26 -4.16
N SER A 302 -12.16 -1.52 -5.22
CA SER A 302 -12.87 -0.29 -5.58
C SER A 302 -14.32 -0.55 -5.99
N ALA A 303 -14.57 -1.61 -6.78
CA ALA A 303 -15.91 -2.00 -7.17
C ALA A 303 -16.74 -2.48 -5.97
N LEU A 304 -16.15 -3.32 -5.10
CA LEU A 304 -16.79 -3.83 -3.89
C LEU A 304 -17.14 -2.71 -2.90
N GLU A 305 -16.22 -1.76 -2.68
CA GLU A 305 -16.48 -0.62 -1.80
C GLU A 305 -17.61 0.26 -2.31
N HIS A 306 -17.65 0.54 -3.62
CA HIS A 306 -18.75 1.28 -4.23
C HIS A 306 -20.09 0.54 -4.11
N GLU A 307 -20.09 -0.78 -4.28
CA GLU A 307 -21.30 -1.60 -4.10
C GLU A 307 -21.81 -1.53 -2.65
N VAL A 308 -20.92 -1.66 -1.66
CA VAL A 308 -21.28 -1.54 -0.25
C VAL A 308 -21.76 -0.12 0.09
N ALA A 309 -21.13 0.92 -0.46
CA ALA A 309 -21.58 2.30 -0.28
C ALA A 309 -23.01 2.49 -0.81
N ARG A 310 -23.31 1.96 -1.99
CA ARG A 310 -24.67 1.97 -2.56
C ARG A 310 -25.68 1.24 -1.67
N CYS A 311 -25.31 0.06 -1.18
CA CYS A 311 -26.12 -0.69 -0.23
C CYS A 311 -26.43 0.11 1.05
N ARG A 312 -25.43 0.80 1.61
CA ARG A 312 -25.61 1.67 2.78
C ARG A 312 -26.55 2.82 2.51
N LEU A 313 -26.42 3.47 1.35
CA LEU A 313 -27.30 4.56 0.93
C LEU A 313 -28.75 4.07 0.81
N ASN A 314 -28.98 2.96 0.11
CA ASN A 314 -30.32 2.39 -0.08
C ASN A 314 -30.98 2.04 1.26
N LEU A 315 -30.23 1.40 2.18
CA LEU A 315 -30.74 1.07 3.51
C LEU A 315 -31.05 2.32 4.33
N ARG A 316 -30.20 3.36 4.25
CA ARG A 316 -30.46 4.64 4.92
C ARG A 316 -31.75 5.29 4.44
N VAL A 317 -31.94 5.40 3.13
CA VAL A 317 -33.14 6.00 2.52
C VAL A 317 -34.42 5.34 3.04
N ILE A 318 -34.42 4.03 3.23
CA ILE A 318 -35.58 3.30 3.76
C ILE A 318 -35.79 3.53 5.25
N LEU A 319 -34.70 3.68 6.02
CA LEU A 319 -34.79 3.90 7.47
C LEU A 319 -35.12 5.34 7.85
N THR A 320 -34.67 6.33 7.07
CA THR A 320 -34.80 7.76 7.40
C THR A 320 -35.72 8.53 6.47
N GLY A 321 -36.03 8.00 5.28
CA GLY A 321 -36.74 8.73 4.23
C GLY A 321 -35.92 9.85 3.58
N SER A 322 -34.61 9.96 3.89
CA SER A 322 -33.74 11.04 3.42
C SER A 322 -32.62 10.52 2.51
N VAL A 323 -32.30 11.29 1.47
CA VAL A 323 -31.23 11.00 0.49
C VAL A 323 -29.95 11.80 0.78
N GLU A 324 -30.00 12.78 1.69
CA GLU A 324 -28.87 13.65 1.99
C GLU A 324 -27.75 12.90 2.73
N GLU A 325 -26.50 13.12 2.31
CA GLU A 325 -25.28 12.69 2.99
C GLU A 325 -24.86 13.78 3.98
N ASP A 326 -24.89 13.48 5.28
CA ASP A 326 -24.16 14.26 6.29
C ASP A 326 -22.64 14.03 6.19
#